data_AF-A0A0Q4XRM4-F1
#
_entry.id   AF-A0A0Q4XRM4-F1
#
_cell.length_a   1.000
_cell.length_b   1.000
_cell.length_c   1.000
_cell.angle_alpha   90.00
_cell.angle_beta   90.00
_cell.angle_gamma   90.00
#
_symmetry.space_group_name_H-M   'P 1'
#
loop_
_entity.id
_entity.type
_entity.pdbx_description
1 polymer ?
#
loop_
_entity_poly.entity_id
_entity_poly.type
_entity_poly.pdbx_seq_one_letter_code
_entity_poly.pdbx_strand_id
1 'polypeptide(L)'
;MPPPNVYAFAYYIWQQVNRWATDGATDYGAQIFRVQNFITPRCIAQLQGDLQVRVKAGELRQRTRQMSEIPGLGFAANRVIANDSGLDWTVFLDMQIQETFRGQAVKDVYIRYPIRVVRFDVDRERNPWQLAVDCYGSDRPARLEDSQLRAVQVVKAGEPPPTPKAPEVPSRVEPVDLPRAVPLDGATRDVIQP
;
A
#
# COMPACT_ATOMS: atom_id res chain seq x y z
N MET A 1 -3.43 3.91 23.34
CA MET A 1 -2.08 4.18 22.80
C MET A 1 -2.08 5.59 22.25
N PRO A 2 -1.08 6.43 22.53
CA PRO A 2 -1.01 7.78 21.95
C PRO A 2 -0.97 7.73 20.41
N PRO A 3 -1.74 8.56 19.69
CA PRO A 3 -1.76 8.57 18.23
C PRO A 3 -0.38 8.71 17.55
N PRO A 4 0.55 9.57 18.03
CA PRO A 4 1.89 9.65 17.43
C PRO A 4 2.63 8.31 17.44
N ASN A 5 2.49 7.52 18.51
CA ASN A 5 3.16 6.22 18.62
C ASN A 5 2.56 5.19 17.66
N VAL A 6 1.23 5.18 17.50
CA VAL A 6 0.54 4.30 16.54
C VAL A 6 0.94 4.65 15.11
N TYR A 7 1.04 5.94 14.79
CA TYR A 7 1.49 6.43 13.49
C TYR A 7 2.95 6.03 13.21
N ALA A 8 3.87 6.32 14.14
CA ALA A 8 5.28 5.99 13.99
C ALA A 8 5.50 4.47 13.83
N PHE A 9 4.78 3.66 14.60
CA PHE A 9 4.75 2.21 14.45
C PHE A 9 4.33 1.79 13.03
N ALA A 10 3.16 2.27 12.58
CA ALA A 10 2.62 1.92 11.28
C ALA A 10 3.58 2.30 10.15
N TYR A 11 4.08 3.55 10.18
CA TYR A 11 5.04 4.06 9.20
C TYR A 11 6.29 3.18 9.13
N TYR A 12 6.93 2.95 10.27
CA TYR A 12 8.17 2.19 10.34
C TYR A 12 7.99 0.77 9.81
N ILE A 13 6.99 0.03 10.31
CA ILE A 13 6.76 -1.37 9.91
C ILE A 13 6.34 -1.48 8.45
N TRP A 14 5.46 -0.59 7.98
CA TRP A 14 5.01 -0.60 6.59
C TRP A 14 6.14 -0.29 5.60
N GLN A 15 7.03 0.64 5.98
CA GLN A 15 8.27 0.90 5.24
C GLN A 15 9.17 -0.34 5.20
N GLN A 16 9.40 -1.01 6.34
CA GLN A 16 10.27 -2.19 6.39
C GLN A 16 9.73 -3.32 5.50
N VAL A 17 8.42 -3.61 5.56
CA VAL A 17 7.76 -4.63 4.71
C VAL A 17 8.00 -4.36 3.22
N ASN A 18 7.96 -3.09 2.81
CA ASN A 18 8.05 -2.67 1.41
C ASN A 18 9.46 -2.30 0.94
N ARG A 19 10.50 -2.61 1.73
CA ARG A 19 11.89 -2.29 1.40
C ARG A 19 12.52 -3.38 0.54
N TRP A 20 12.75 -3.08 -0.73
CA TRP A 20 13.54 -3.94 -1.64
C TRP A 20 14.84 -3.20 -1.98
N ALA A 21 15.88 -3.42 -1.17
CA ALA A 21 17.11 -2.66 -1.27
C ALA A 21 17.96 -3.07 -2.48
N THR A 22 17.93 -4.36 -2.82
CA THR A 22 18.81 -4.98 -3.81
C THR A 22 18.00 -5.68 -4.91
N ASP A 23 17.07 -6.56 -4.54
CA ASP A 23 16.24 -7.29 -5.49
C ASP A 23 14.92 -7.70 -4.82
N GLY A 24 13.79 -7.23 -5.35
CA GLY A 24 12.46 -7.52 -4.81
C GLY A 24 12.14 -9.01 -4.73
N ALA A 25 12.73 -9.85 -5.59
CA ALA A 25 12.46 -11.28 -5.60
C ALA A 25 13.04 -12.00 -4.37
N THR A 26 14.12 -11.47 -3.79
CA THR A 26 14.69 -11.97 -2.53
C THR A 26 14.22 -11.15 -1.33
N ASP A 27 14.22 -9.83 -1.47
CA ASP A 27 14.06 -8.92 -0.34
C ASP A 27 12.64 -8.96 0.21
N TYR A 28 11.61 -9.03 -0.64
CA TYR A 28 10.24 -8.90 -0.17
C TYR A 28 9.85 -10.03 0.80
N GLY A 29 10.13 -11.28 0.44
CA GLY A 29 9.93 -12.42 1.34
C GLY A 29 10.75 -12.33 2.63
N ALA A 30 12.01 -11.88 2.51
CA ALA A 30 12.88 -11.69 3.67
C ALA A 30 12.37 -10.60 4.62
N GLN A 31 11.79 -9.51 4.10
CA GLN A 31 11.19 -8.46 4.93
C GLN A 31 9.92 -8.94 5.65
N ILE A 32 9.04 -9.66 4.95
CA ILE A 32 7.84 -10.26 5.56
C ILE A 32 8.24 -11.13 6.76
N PHE A 33 9.25 -11.98 6.59
CA PHE A 33 9.78 -12.81 7.68
C PHE A 33 10.39 -11.97 8.82
N ARG A 34 11.20 -10.97 8.49
CA ARG A 34 11.87 -10.10 9.48
C ARG A 34 10.87 -9.37 10.38
N VAL A 35 9.77 -8.89 9.82
CA VAL A 35 8.78 -8.11 10.57
C VAL A 35 7.62 -8.94 11.12
N GLN A 36 7.66 -10.27 11.03
CA GLN A 36 6.53 -11.16 11.34
C GLN A 36 5.92 -10.98 12.74
N ASN A 37 6.69 -10.49 13.72
CA ASN A 37 6.20 -10.21 15.07
C ASN A 37 5.43 -8.88 15.20
N PHE A 38 5.48 -8.04 14.16
CA PHE A 38 4.86 -6.70 14.08
C PHE A 38 3.73 -6.63 13.05
N ILE A 39 3.37 -7.76 12.44
CA ILE A 39 2.29 -7.87 11.47
C ILE A 39 1.41 -9.07 11.84
N THR A 40 0.10 -8.98 11.58
CA THR A 40 -0.83 -10.06 11.93
C THR A 40 -0.65 -11.26 11.00
N PRO A 41 -1.04 -12.49 11.41
CA PRO A 41 -1.06 -13.66 10.52
C PRO A 41 -1.89 -13.44 9.24
N ARG A 42 -3.01 -12.71 9.36
CA ARG A 42 -3.84 -12.32 8.22
C ARG A 42 -3.06 -11.44 7.25
N CYS A 43 -2.35 -10.43 7.74
CA CYS A 43 -1.54 -9.55 6.91
C CYS A 43 -0.36 -10.30 6.27
N ILE A 44 0.29 -11.23 6.99
CA ILE A 44 1.31 -12.12 6.43
C ILE A 44 0.76 -12.87 5.22
N ALA A 45 -0.42 -13.49 5.34
CA ALA A 45 -1.03 -14.22 4.23
C ALA A 45 -1.32 -13.31 3.02
N GLN A 46 -1.78 -12.08 3.26
CA GLN A 46 -2.01 -11.09 2.20
C GLN A 46 -0.71 -10.68 1.49
N LEU A 47 0.35 -10.40 2.25
CA LEU A 47 1.66 -10.03 1.72
C LEU A 47 2.32 -11.18 0.95
N GLN A 48 2.18 -12.42 1.45
CA GLN A 48 2.63 -13.62 0.74
C GLN A 48 1.85 -13.83 -0.57
N GLY A 49 0.54 -13.54 -0.58
CA GLY A 49 -0.27 -13.54 -1.80
C GLY A 49 0.21 -12.49 -2.82
N ASP A 50 0.41 -11.24 -2.39
CA ASP A 50 0.96 -10.17 -3.25
C ASP A 50 2.35 -10.53 -3.79
N LEU A 51 3.24 -11.07 -2.94
CA LEU A 51 4.55 -11.59 -3.35
C LEU A 51 4.41 -12.61 -4.49
N GLN A 52 3.54 -13.61 -4.34
CA GLN A 52 3.35 -14.65 -5.37
C GLN A 52 2.80 -14.08 -6.68
N VAL A 53 1.85 -13.15 -6.61
CA VAL A 53 1.30 -12.48 -7.80
C VAL A 53 2.40 -11.71 -8.54
N ARG A 54 3.20 -10.93 -7.82
CA ARG A 54 4.29 -10.13 -8.41
C ARG A 54 5.41 -10.97 -8.97
N VAL A 55 5.77 -12.08 -8.33
CA VAL A 55 6.74 -13.04 -8.87
C VAL A 55 6.26 -13.58 -10.22
N LYS A 56 5.00 -14.01 -10.30
CA LYS A 56 4.41 -14.52 -11.55
C LYS A 56 4.34 -13.46 -12.65
N ALA A 57 4.09 -12.20 -12.29
CA ALA A 57 4.09 -11.08 -13.22
C ALA A 57 5.50 -10.58 -13.60
N GLY A 58 6.57 -11.13 -13.01
CA GLY A 58 7.94 -10.69 -13.27
C GLY A 58 8.25 -9.29 -12.70
N GLU A 59 7.44 -8.80 -11.76
CA GLU A 59 7.51 -7.42 -11.26
C GLU A 59 8.58 -7.17 -10.20
N LEU A 60 9.29 -8.21 -9.74
CA LEU A 60 10.22 -8.13 -8.60
C LEU A 60 11.70 -8.30 -8.96
N ARG A 61 11.99 -9.10 -9.98
CA ARG A 61 13.37 -9.47 -10.31
C ARG A 61 14.15 -8.22 -10.73
N GLN A 62 15.33 -8.01 -10.14
CA GLN A 62 16.19 -6.84 -10.38
C GLN A 62 15.48 -5.50 -10.14
N ARG A 63 14.43 -5.51 -9.30
CA ARG A 63 13.71 -4.31 -8.88
C ARG A 63 14.14 -3.90 -7.50
N THR A 64 14.43 -2.63 -7.32
CA THR A 64 14.54 -2.02 -6.00
C THR A 64 13.31 -1.18 -5.72
N ARG A 65 12.95 -1.04 -4.45
CA ARG A 65 11.84 -0.22 -3.97
C ARG A 65 12.27 0.50 -2.71
N GLN A 66 12.08 1.81 -2.75
CA GLN A 66 12.14 2.68 -1.58
C GLN A 66 10.74 3.24 -1.32
N MET A 67 10.39 3.28 -0.04
CA MET A 67 9.14 3.86 0.44
C MET A 67 9.48 4.86 1.54
N SER A 68 9.00 6.09 1.43
CA SER A 68 9.26 7.17 2.39
C SER A 68 8.02 8.02 2.59
N GLU A 69 7.92 8.72 3.73
CA GLU A 69 6.90 9.76 3.84
C GLU A 69 7.13 10.86 2.81
N ILE A 70 6.05 11.51 2.42
CA ILE A 70 6.13 12.74 1.63
C ILE A 70 6.50 13.88 2.57
N PRO A 71 7.55 14.67 2.30
CA PRO A 71 7.93 15.80 3.13
C PRO A 71 6.75 16.76 3.40
N GLY A 72 6.52 17.10 4.66
CA GLY A 72 5.37 17.91 5.10
C GLY A 72 4.07 17.14 5.30
N LEU A 73 4.01 15.86 4.91
CA LEU A 73 2.85 14.97 5.09
C LEU A 73 3.11 13.86 6.14
N GLY A 74 3.89 14.16 7.18
CA GLY A 74 4.11 13.25 8.29
C GLY A 74 2.89 13.15 9.22
N PHE A 75 3.15 12.85 10.49
CA PHE A 75 2.10 12.74 11.50
C PHE A 75 1.23 14.02 11.59
N ALA A 76 -0.08 13.79 11.61
CA ALA A 76 -1.09 14.76 12.04
C ALA A 76 -2.16 14.02 12.85
N ALA A 77 -2.77 14.67 13.84
CA ALA A 77 -3.71 14.02 14.76
C ALA A 77 -4.89 13.34 14.03
N ASN A 78 -5.34 13.97 12.94
CA ASN A 78 -6.43 13.48 12.10
C ASN A 78 -6.06 12.28 11.20
N ARG A 79 -4.79 11.86 11.16
CA ARG A 79 -4.31 10.69 10.39
C ARG A 79 -4.36 9.38 11.16
N VAL A 80 -4.77 9.40 12.42
CA VAL A 80 -4.92 8.21 13.26
C VAL A 80 -6.32 8.20 13.83
N ILE A 81 -7.18 7.36 13.26
CA ILE A 81 -8.57 7.24 13.65
C ILE A 81 -8.71 5.97 14.49
N ALA A 82 -8.99 6.12 15.78
CA ALA A 82 -9.32 4.99 16.64
C ALA A 82 -10.73 4.49 16.33
N ASN A 83 -10.92 3.17 16.28
CA ASN A 83 -12.26 2.59 16.22
C ASN A 83 -12.88 2.56 17.63
N ASP A 84 -14.20 2.40 17.71
CA ASP A 84 -15.00 2.49 18.95
C ASP A 84 -14.52 1.54 20.06
N SER A 85 -13.89 0.43 19.70
CA SER A 85 -13.32 -0.55 20.63
C SER A 85 -12.09 -0.02 21.39
N GLY A 86 -11.37 0.96 20.84
CA GLY A 86 -10.06 1.41 21.34
C GLY A 86 -8.94 0.36 21.21
N LEU A 87 -9.18 -0.74 20.50
CA LEU A 87 -8.24 -1.85 20.30
C LEU A 87 -7.57 -1.81 18.93
N ASP A 88 -8.08 -1.00 18.01
CA ASP A 88 -7.55 -0.85 16.67
C ASP A 88 -7.73 0.57 16.12
N TRP A 89 -6.90 0.88 15.12
CA TRP A 89 -6.78 2.19 14.50
C TRP A 89 -6.68 2.06 12.98
N THR A 90 -7.22 3.04 12.27
CA THR A 90 -6.88 3.30 10.87
C THR A 90 -5.85 4.42 10.84
N VAL A 91 -4.69 4.15 10.25
CA VAL A 91 -3.57 5.09 10.10
C VAL A 91 -3.42 5.45 8.62
N PHE A 92 -3.55 6.73 8.29
CA PHE A 92 -3.33 7.23 6.94
C PHE A 92 -1.87 7.63 6.75
N LEU A 93 -1.13 6.83 5.96
CA LEU A 93 0.24 7.10 5.58
C LEU A 93 0.29 7.64 4.15
N ASP A 94 0.74 8.87 3.96
CA ASP A 94 0.97 9.45 2.63
C ASP A 94 2.43 9.26 2.26
N MET A 95 2.67 8.34 1.32
CA MET A 95 3.99 7.78 1.06
C MET A 95 4.38 7.98 -0.41
N GLN A 96 5.65 8.32 -0.63
CA GLN A 96 6.28 8.23 -1.93
C GLN A 96 6.82 6.82 -2.14
N ILE A 97 6.57 6.25 -3.31
CA ILE A 97 7.11 4.97 -3.76
C ILE A 97 8.00 5.23 -4.96
N GLN A 98 9.28 4.91 -4.79
CA GLN A 98 10.25 4.94 -5.86
C GLN A 98 10.70 3.51 -6.15
N GLU A 99 10.60 3.10 -7.41
CA GLU A 99 11.14 1.81 -7.85
C GLU A 99 12.14 2.01 -8.98
N THR A 100 13.16 1.16 -8.99
CA THR A 100 14.10 1.08 -10.12
C THR A 100 14.12 -0.33 -10.70
N PHE A 101 14.49 -0.44 -11.96
CA PHE A 101 14.87 -1.69 -12.60
C PHE A 101 16.30 -1.55 -13.10
N ARG A 102 17.22 -2.38 -12.57
CA ARG A 102 18.64 -2.29 -12.91
C ARG A 102 19.19 -0.85 -12.79
N GLY A 103 18.76 -0.12 -11.77
CA GLY A 103 19.19 1.26 -11.50
C GLY A 103 18.45 2.35 -12.29
N GLN A 104 17.59 2.01 -13.25
CA GLN A 104 16.76 2.99 -13.96
C GLN A 104 15.43 3.18 -13.23
N ALA A 105 15.04 4.43 -12.98
CA ALA A 105 13.75 4.73 -12.36
C ALA A 105 12.59 4.28 -13.27
N VAL A 106 11.65 3.54 -12.70
CA VAL A 106 10.48 3.01 -13.42
C VAL A 106 9.14 3.39 -12.77
N LYS A 107 9.19 3.88 -11.54
CA LYS A 107 8.02 4.30 -10.78
C LYS A 107 8.45 5.36 -9.79
N ASP A 108 7.73 6.47 -9.80
CA ASP A 108 7.76 7.49 -8.76
C ASP A 108 6.33 7.97 -8.57
N VAL A 109 5.70 7.57 -7.46
CA VAL A 109 4.27 7.83 -7.22
C VAL A 109 4.00 8.13 -5.76
N TYR A 110 2.98 8.94 -5.52
CA TYR A 110 2.47 9.27 -4.20
C TYR A 110 1.19 8.49 -3.92
N ILE A 111 1.13 7.79 -2.79
CA ILE A 111 0.02 6.90 -2.42
C ILE A 111 -0.35 7.14 -0.96
N ARG A 112 -1.65 7.28 -0.70
CA ARG A 112 -2.23 7.20 0.65
C ARG A 112 -2.54 5.75 0.98
N TYR A 113 -1.93 5.23 2.03
CA TYR A 113 -2.19 3.90 2.56
C TYR A 113 -3.06 3.99 3.83
N PRO A 114 -4.29 3.43 3.82
CA PRO A 114 -5.10 3.27 5.03
C PRO A 114 -4.69 1.99 5.77
N ILE A 115 -3.66 2.10 6.60
CA ILE A 115 -3.11 0.96 7.35
C ILE A 115 -3.96 0.70 8.59
N ARG A 116 -4.48 -0.51 8.71
CA ARG A 116 -5.09 -0.97 9.96
C ARG A 116 -4.00 -1.40 10.93
N VAL A 117 -4.02 -0.83 12.13
CA VAL A 117 -3.15 -1.24 13.24
C VAL A 117 -4.02 -1.79 14.35
N VAL A 118 -3.63 -2.91 14.95
CA VAL A 118 -4.34 -3.56 16.05
C VAL A 118 -3.44 -3.69 17.26
N ARG A 119 -4.03 -3.77 18.46
CA ARG A 119 -3.33 -4.34 19.61
C ARG A 119 -2.93 -5.78 19.30
N PHE A 120 -1.71 -6.12 19.68
CA PHE A 120 -1.15 -7.44 19.41
C PHE A 120 -0.39 -7.92 20.64
N ASP A 121 -1.06 -8.76 21.41
CA ASP A 121 -0.53 -9.30 22.66
C ASP A 121 0.33 -10.53 22.37
N VAL A 122 1.59 -10.27 22.09
CA VAL A 122 2.64 -11.28 21.96
C VAL A 122 3.78 -10.94 22.92
N ASP A 123 4.73 -11.87 23.05
CA ASP A 123 5.94 -11.68 23.84
C ASP A 123 6.60 -10.30 23.57
N ARG A 124 6.74 -9.50 24.64
CA ARG A 124 7.28 -8.14 24.59
C ARG A 124 8.75 -8.09 24.18
N GLU A 125 9.51 -9.16 24.41
CA GLU A 125 10.90 -9.25 23.95
C GLU A 125 10.97 -9.34 22.42
N ARG A 126 9.91 -9.87 21.79
CA ARG A 126 9.77 -9.99 20.33
C ARG A 126 9.06 -8.81 19.71
N ASN A 127 8.06 -8.25 20.40
CA ASN A 127 7.31 -7.07 19.99
C ASN A 127 7.07 -6.12 21.17
N PRO A 128 8.00 -5.19 21.44
CA PRO A 128 7.87 -4.25 22.54
C PRO A 128 6.74 -3.22 22.33
N TRP A 129 6.26 -3.05 21.10
CA TRP A 129 5.19 -2.12 20.77
C TRP A 129 3.81 -2.65 21.18
N GLN A 130 3.65 -3.98 21.26
CA GLN A 130 2.36 -4.66 21.43
C GLN A 130 1.30 -4.20 20.42
N LEU A 131 1.76 -3.83 19.22
CA LEU A 131 0.96 -3.43 18.09
C LEU A 131 1.31 -4.32 16.90
N ALA A 132 0.36 -4.53 16.00
CA ALA A 132 0.61 -5.17 14.71
C ALA A 132 -0.07 -4.41 13.59
N VAL A 133 0.60 -4.34 12.43
CA VAL A 133 -0.05 -3.95 11.18
C VAL A 133 -0.90 -5.12 10.68
N ASP A 134 -2.18 -4.87 10.45
CA ASP A 134 -3.17 -5.81 9.90
C ASP A 134 -3.47 -5.52 8.42
N CYS A 135 -2.45 -5.01 7.70
CA CYS A 135 -2.53 -4.57 6.32
C CYS A 135 -3.62 -3.48 6.16
N TYR A 136 -4.60 -3.68 5.28
CA TYR A 136 -5.68 -2.72 5.04
C TYR A 136 -6.95 -3.13 5.77
N GLY A 137 -7.69 -2.15 6.28
CA GLY A 137 -9.05 -2.33 6.79
C GLY A 137 -10.07 -2.49 5.65
N SER A 138 -11.18 -1.77 5.75
CA SER A 138 -12.20 -1.70 4.70
C SER A 138 -11.75 -0.84 3.50
N ASP A 139 -10.86 0.11 3.74
CA ASP A 139 -10.35 1.02 2.71
C ASP A 139 -9.20 0.41 1.90
N ARG A 140 -8.89 1.02 0.75
CA ARG A 140 -7.80 0.60 -0.15
C ARG A 140 -6.78 1.71 -0.35
N PRO A 141 -5.51 1.37 -0.65
CA PRO A 141 -4.54 2.37 -1.06
C PRO A 141 -5.01 3.14 -2.29
N ALA A 142 -4.77 4.44 -2.30
CA ALA A 142 -5.14 5.30 -3.42
C ALA A 142 -4.00 6.23 -3.79
N ARG A 143 -3.84 6.49 -5.09
CA ARG A 143 -2.90 7.48 -5.58
C ARG A 143 -3.32 8.87 -5.12
N LEU A 144 -2.35 9.69 -4.74
CA LEU A 144 -2.57 11.10 -4.44
C LEU A 144 -2.42 11.92 -5.72
N GLU A 145 -3.38 12.81 -5.96
CA GLU A 145 -3.35 13.79 -7.04
C GLU A 145 -2.53 15.03 -6.65
N ASP A 146 -1.99 15.75 -7.63
CA ASP A 146 -1.17 16.95 -7.41
C ASP A 146 -1.87 18.02 -6.55
N SER A 147 -3.19 18.16 -6.70
CA SER A 147 -4.00 19.08 -5.91
C SER A 147 -3.98 18.73 -4.42
N GLN A 148 -3.98 17.44 -4.08
CA GLN A 148 -3.94 16.95 -2.71
C GLN A 148 -2.54 17.13 -2.10
N LEU A 149 -1.49 17.02 -2.90
CA LEU A 149 -0.11 17.29 -2.47
C LEU A 149 0.09 18.79 -2.18
N ARG A 150 -0.45 19.67 -3.05
CA ARG A 150 -0.34 21.13 -2.90
C ARG A 150 -1.19 21.68 -1.76
N ALA A 151 -2.40 21.16 -1.55
CA ALA A 151 -3.29 21.62 -0.49
C ALA A 151 -2.67 21.53 0.92
N VAL A 152 -1.72 20.60 1.12
CA VAL A 152 -1.03 20.45 2.40
C VAL A 152 0.29 21.25 2.48
N GLN A 153 0.85 21.69 1.35
CA GLN A 153 1.97 22.65 1.35
C GLN A 153 1.48 24.08 1.65
N VAL A 154 0.19 24.36 1.47
CA VAL A 154 -0.42 25.70 1.60
C VAL A 154 -1.07 25.93 2.98
N VAL A 155 -1.02 24.98 3.92
CA VAL A 155 -1.56 25.21 5.28
C VAL A 155 -0.78 26.37 5.92
N LYS A 156 -1.40 27.55 5.96
CA LYS A 156 -0.88 28.73 6.65
C LYS A 156 -0.79 28.39 8.13
N ALA A 157 0.26 28.88 8.79
CA ALA A 157 0.42 28.75 10.24
C ALA A 157 -0.87 29.20 10.95
N GLY A 158 -1.59 28.26 11.57
CA GLY A 158 -2.79 28.53 12.35
C GLY A 158 -4.08 27.83 11.90
N GLU A 159 -4.15 27.21 10.72
CA GLU A 159 -5.33 26.42 10.32
C GLU A 159 -5.17 24.93 10.66
N PRO A 160 -6.24 24.26 11.17
CA PRO A 160 -6.19 22.83 11.42
C PRO A 160 -5.95 22.09 10.09
N PRO A 161 -5.09 21.05 10.08
CA PRO A 161 -4.78 20.32 8.86
C PRO A 161 -6.06 19.75 8.26
N PRO A 162 -6.20 19.76 6.92
CA PRO A 162 -7.37 19.20 6.26
C PRO A 162 -7.58 17.76 6.73
N THR A 163 -8.79 17.45 7.17
CA THR A 163 -9.19 16.08 7.56
C THR A 163 -8.83 15.13 6.43
N PRO A 164 -8.17 13.98 6.68
CA PRO A 164 -7.91 13.01 5.64
C PRO A 164 -9.27 12.42 5.30
N LYS A 165 -9.91 12.96 4.26
CA LYS A 165 -11.01 12.25 3.64
C LYS A 165 -10.41 11.01 2.99
N ALA A 166 -11.01 9.86 3.27
CA ALA A 166 -10.82 8.69 2.42
C ALA A 166 -11.12 9.12 0.98
N PRO A 167 -10.39 8.59 -0.03
CA PRO A 167 -10.77 8.79 -1.42
C PRO A 167 -12.25 8.42 -1.57
N GLU A 168 -13.06 9.27 -2.21
CA GLU A 168 -14.43 8.91 -2.53
C GLU A 168 -14.40 7.67 -3.45
N VAL A 169 -14.85 6.54 -2.92
CA VAL A 169 -15.03 5.32 -3.72
C VAL A 169 -16.24 5.58 -4.63
N PRO A 170 -16.10 5.46 -5.97
CA PRO A 170 -17.25 5.62 -6.85
C PRO A 170 -18.32 4.59 -6.45
N SER A 171 -19.53 5.08 -6.19
CA SER A 171 -20.65 4.27 -5.67
C SER A 171 -21.16 3.21 -6.66
N ARG A 172 -20.64 3.23 -7.89
CA ARG A 172 -20.93 2.29 -8.97
C ARG A 172 -19.65 2.04 -9.75
N VAL A 173 -19.15 0.80 -9.73
CA VAL A 173 -18.25 0.30 -10.75
C VAL A 173 -19.13 -0.02 -11.95
N GLU A 174 -19.10 0.82 -13.00
CA GLU A 174 -19.66 0.39 -14.27
C GLU A 174 -18.83 -0.81 -14.76
N PRO A 175 -19.46 -1.90 -15.22
CA PRO A 175 -18.73 -2.99 -15.84
C PRO A 175 -17.91 -2.41 -16.99
N VAL A 176 -16.59 -2.59 -16.95
CA VAL A 176 -15.76 -2.36 -18.12
C VAL A 176 -16.18 -3.42 -19.14
N ASP A 177 -16.87 -3.00 -20.20
CA ASP A 177 -17.16 -3.88 -21.32
C ASP A 177 -15.83 -4.42 -21.86
N LEU A 178 -15.70 -5.74 -21.84
CA LEU A 178 -14.54 -6.40 -22.42
C LEU A 178 -14.49 -6.04 -23.91
N PRO A 179 -13.32 -5.67 -24.46
CA PRO A 179 -13.20 -5.39 -25.88
C PRO A 179 -13.65 -6.63 -26.68
N ARG A 180 -14.53 -6.41 -27.66
CA ARG A 180 -15.00 -7.48 -28.56
C ARG A 180 -13.81 -8.07 -29.30
N ALA A 181 -13.75 -9.39 -29.35
CA ALA A 181 -12.75 -10.11 -30.11
C ALA A 181 -12.80 -9.68 -31.58
N VAL A 182 -11.64 -9.29 -32.12
CA VAL A 182 -11.45 -9.04 -33.55
C VAL A 182 -11.43 -10.41 -34.25
N PRO A 183 -12.30 -10.69 -35.23
CA PRO A 183 -12.22 -11.92 -36.02
C PRO A 183 -10.90 -11.95 -36.79
N LEU A 184 -10.22 -13.09 -36.76
CA LEU A 184 -9.11 -13.37 -37.66
C LEU A 184 -9.71 -13.69 -39.03
N ASP A 185 -9.69 -12.73 -39.95
CA ASP A 185 -10.00 -12.99 -41.36
C ASP A 185 -8.91 -13.88 -41.96
N GLY A 186 -9.30 -15.06 -42.44
CA GLY A 186 -8.43 -15.89 -43.26
C GLY A 186 -8.61 -17.40 -43.10
N ALA A 187 -9.82 -17.93 -43.30
CA ALA A 187 -10.02 -19.34 -43.63
C ALA A 187 -11.40 -19.60 -44.25
N THR A 188 -11.68 -19.05 -45.43
CA THR A 188 -12.79 -19.55 -46.26
C THR A 188 -12.28 -20.67 -47.16
N ARG A 189 -12.82 -21.85 -46.87
CA ARG A 189 -12.73 -23.10 -47.60
C ARG A 189 -13.38 -22.95 -48.98
N ASP A 190 -12.69 -23.41 -50.03
CA ASP A 190 -13.32 -23.74 -51.30
C ASP A 190 -14.26 -24.93 -51.11
N VAL A 191 -15.53 -24.73 -51.44
CA VAL A 191 -16.54 -25.78 -51.62
C VAL A 191 -16.85 -25.84 -53.10
N ILE A 192 -16.47 -26.94 -53.76
CA ILE A 192 -16.97 -27.32 -55.08
C ILE A 192 -18.00 -28.42 -54.87
N GLN A 193 -19.21 -28.16 -55.36
CA GLN A 193 -20.31 -29.11 -55.61
C GLN A 193 -20.63 -29.05 -57.12
N PRO A 194 -21.19 -30.09 -57.76
CA PRO A 194 -22.32 -30.92 -57.29
C PRO A 194 -21.98 -32.37 -56.93
#